data_AF-A0A6G0WUX9-F1
#
_entry.id   AF-A0A6G0WUX9-F1
#
_cell.length_a   1.000
_cell.length_b   1.000
_cell.length_c   1.000
_cell.angle_alpha   90.00
_cell.angle_beta   90.00
_cell.angle_gamma   90.00
#
_symmetry.space_group_name_H-M   'P 1'
#
loop_
_entity.id
_entity.type
_entity.pdbx_description
1 polymer ?
#
loop_
_entity_poly.entity_id
_entity_poly.type
_entity_poly.pdbx_seq_one_letter_code
_entity_poly.pdbx_strand_id
1 'polypeptide(L)'
;MLAGDIYTFAIGRCISGLASGIAVNVLNNYMREISPIQWRMFYSTMIQVALSVGTFMVTTLFYPIRDLPNEWEFKYLFGVPILFGLLQLAFMGAIIESPSWLIQTHQVERSREAMNQLYSSGDVESHRMALVESIQRQNNEVQTKSSKLGLLLSRKYSKQFSIAIVLATMQQLSGMNALVGYGPNMFKAVGVRELRLSNTFANFSRLDNMYIAARYGDRFKRRTLLLFGSIGMMFMGIGFTLCQVYHNDVSKWFQIL
;
A
#
# COMPACT_ATOMS: atom_id res chain seq x y z
N MET A 1 -20.95 21.53 -9.28
CA MET A 1 -21.12 21.47 -7.81
C MET A 1 -22.10 20.36 -7.50
N LEU A 2 -21.65 19.14 -7.17
CA LEU A 2 -22.53 17.99 -6.87
C LEU A 2 -22.67 17.72 -5.36
N ALA A 3 -22.01 18.51 -4.51
CA ALA A 3 -22.21 18.50 -3.07
C ALA A 3 -22.44 19.96 -2.63
N GLY A 4 -23.71 20.33 -2.44
CA GLY A 4 -24.09 21.62 -1.87
C GLY A 4 -23.98 21.66 -0.34
N ASP A 5 -23.71 20.50 0.29
CA ASP A 5 -23.74 20.34 1.74
C ASP A 5 -22.53 19.52 2.24
N ILE A 6 -22.00 19.89 3.41
CA ILE A 6 -20.85 19.26 4.08
C ILE A 6 -21.16 17.78 4.37
N TYR A 7 -22.42 17.47 4.68
CA TYR A 7 -22.85 16.09 4.96
C TYR A 7 -22.73 15.17 3.73
N THR A 8 -23.11 15.65 2.54
CA THR A 8 -22.96 14.88 1.29
C THR A 8 -21.50 14.61 0.98
N PHE A 9 -20.63 15.61 1.21
CA PHE A 9 -19.18 15.46 1.05
C PHE A 9 -18.58 14.45 2.03
N ALA A 10 -19.00 14.51 3.30
CA ALA A 10 -18.55 13.57 4.33
C ALA A 10 -18.96 12.12 4.03
N ILE A 11 -20.22 11.91 3.63
CA ILE A 11 -20.73 10.58 3.24
C ILE A 11 -19.94 10.05 2.02
N GLY A 12 -19.72 10.89 1.01
CA GLY A 12 -18.92 10.52 -0.17
C GLY A 12 -17.49 10.11 0.20
N ARG A 13 -16.85 10.82 1.13
CA ARG A 13 -15.52 10.47 1.69
C ARG A 13 -15.55 9.13 2.43
N CYS A 14 -16.58 8.86 3.23
CA CYS A 14 -16.72 7.58 3.92
C CYS A 14 -16.84 6.41 2.95
N ILE A 15 -17.68 6.54 1.91
CA ILE A 15 -17.87 5.50 0.89
C ILE A 15 -16.57 5.29 0.10
N SER A 16 -15.90 6.36 -0.31
CA SER A 16 -14.61 6.28 -1.02
C SER A 16 -13.52 5.62 -0.16
N GLY A 17 -13.48 5.90 1.14
CA GLY A 17 -12.57 5.26 2.09
C GLY A 17 -12.83 3.76 2.24
N LEU A 18 -14.09 3.36 2.37
CA LEU A 18 -14.48 1.95 2.42
C LEU A 18 -14.12 1.21 1.12
N ALA A 19 -14.45 1.80 -0.03
CA ALA A 19 -14.17 1.22 -1.34
C ALA A 19 -12.65 1.05 -1.56
N SER A 20 -11.85 2.08 -1.28
CA SER A 20 -10.39 2.00 -1.40
C SER A 20 -9.77 0.98 -0.44
N GLY A 21 -10.27 0.89 0.80
CA GLY A 21 -9.82 -0.12 1.77
C GLY A 21 -10.10 -1.56 1.31
N ILE A 22 -11.28 -1.83 0.78
CA ILE A 22 -11.63 -3.14 0.22
C ILE A 22 -10.75 -3.44 -1.00
N ALA A 23 -10.61 -2.48 -1.93
CA ALA A 23 -9.84 -2.65 -3.16
C ALA A 23 -8.37 -2.99 -2.88
N VAL A 24 -7.72 -2.28 -1.94
CA VAL A 24 -6.32 -2.55 -1.59
C VAL A 24 -6.15 -3.92 -0.95
N ASN A 25 -7.10 -4.35 -0.10
CA ASN A 25 -7.05 -5.68 0.51
C ASN A 25 -7.23 -6.79 -0.53
N VAL A 26 -8.21 -6.66 -1.43
CA VAL A 26 -8.45 -7.61 -2.52
C VAL A 26 -7.23 -7.71 -3.42
N LEU A 27 -6.63 -6.57 -3.80
CA LEU A 27 -5.43 -6.53 -4.64
C LEU A 27 -4.23 -7.22 -3.98
N ASN A 28 -3.99 -6.97 -2.70
CA ASN A 28 -2.92 -7.63 -1.95
C ASN A 28 -3.13 -9.15 -1.84
N ASN A 29 -4.38 -9.58 -1.64
CA ASN A 29 -4.68 -11.00 -1.57
C ASN A 29 -4.54 -11.68 -2.94
N TYR A 30 -5.05 -11.05 -4.00
CA TYR A 30 -4.91 -11.53 -5.36
C TYR A 30 -3.43 -11.68 -5.75
N MET A 31 -2.61 -10.64 -5.57
CA MET A 31 -1.17 -10.70 -5.84
C MET A 31 -0.45 -11.78 -5.02
N ARG A 32 -0.89 -12.02 -3.79
CA ARG A 32 -0.36 -13.10 -2.95
C ARG A 32 -0.69 -14.49 -3.50
N GLU A 33 -1.85 -14.67 -4.13
CA GLU A 33 -2.31 -15.95 -4.68
C GLU A 33 -1.69 -16.27 -6.04
N ILE A 34 -1.38 -15.24 -6.83
CA ILE A 34 -0.75 -15.39 -8.15
C ILE A 34 0.78 -15.36 -8.14
N SER A 35 1.41 -14.89 -7.05
CA SER A 35 2.87 -14.73 -7.01
C SER A 35 3.60 -16.03 -6.67
N PRO A 36 4.73 -16.33 -7.35
CA PRO A 36 5.60 -17.43 -6.96
C PRO A 36 6.21 -17.18 -5.58
N ILE A 37 6.41 -18.26 -4.81
CA ILE A 37 6.90 -18.22 -3.43
C ILE A 37 8.21 -17.42 -3.30
N GLN A 38 9.09 -17.51 -4.30
CA GLN A 38 10.41 -16.88 -4.31
C GLN A 38 10.36 -15.34 -4.45
N TRP A 39 9.38 -14.80 -5.19
CA TRP A 39 9.28 -13.36 -5.53
C TRP A 39 8.09 -12.68 -4.87
N ARG A 40 7.47 -13.35 -3.90
CA ARG A 40 6.24 -12.88 -3.28
C ARG A 40 6.38 -11.52 -2.58
N MET A 41 7.56 -11.22 -2.03
CA MET A 41 7.81 -9.92 -1.42
C MET A 41 8.01 -8.84 -2.49
N PHE A 42 8.73 -9.12 -3.58
CA PHE A 42 8.76 -8.24 -4.76
C PHE A 42 7.36 -7.84 -5.27
N TYR A 43 6.47 -8.81 -5.56
CA TYR A 43 5.11 -8.50 -6.04
C TYR A 43 4.27 -7.71 -5.03
N SER A 44 4.39 -8.02 -3.73
CA SER A 44 3.70 -7.26 -2.68
C SER A 44 4.23 -5.82 -2.57
N THR A 45 5.53 -5.62 -2.74
CA THR A 45 6.12 -4.27 -2.75
C THR A 45 5.78 -3.49 -4.01
N MET A 46 5.60 -4.14 -5.17
CA MET A 46 5.18 -3.45 -6.40
C MET A 46 3.82 -2.76 -6.26
N ILE A 47 2.88 -3.35 -5.52
CA ILE A 47 1.60 -2.69 -5.20
C ILE A 47 1.87 -1.37 -4.46
N GLN A 48 2.78 -1.37 -3.48
CA GLN A 48 3.13 -0.18 -2.71
C GLN A 48 3.89 0.86 -3.54
N VAL A 49 4.73 0.43 -4.48
CA VAL A 49 5.37 1.31 -5.46
C VAL A 49 4.31 1.97 -6.34
N ALA A 50 3.35 1.21 -6.87
CA ALA A 50 2.25 1.76 -7.68
C ALA A 50 1.40 2.78 -6.91
N LEU A 51 1.08 2.52 -5.64
CA LEU A 51 0.39 3.49 -4.77
C LEU A 51 1.22 4.76 -4.55
N SER A 52 2.55 4.62 -4.42
CA SER A 52 3.46 5.76 -4.23
C SER A 52 3.61 6.57 -5.53
N VAL A 53 3.68 5.92 -6.68
CA VAL A 53 3.61 6.56 -8.01
C VAL A 53 2.31 7.32 -8.19
N GLY A 54 1.17 6.71 -7.85
CA GLY A 54 -0.13 7.38 -7.90
C GLY A 54 -0.17 8.64 -7.04
N THR A 55 0.34 8.53 -5.80
CA THR A 55 0.43 9.69 -4.89
C THR A 55 1.35 10.78 -5.44
N PHE A 56 2.51 10.39 -6.00
CA PHE A 56 3.45 11.31 -6.63
C PHE A 56 2.88 11.99 -7.88
N MET A 57 2.16 11.25 -8.73
CA MET A 57 1.48 11.83 -9.89
C MET A 57 0.40 12.82 -9.47
N VAL A 58 -0.41 12.48 -8.45
CA VAL A 58 -1.42 13.41 -7.93
C VAL A 58 -0.76 14.66 -7.38
N THR A 59 0.25 14.54 -6.52
CA THR A 59 0.91 15.74 -5.98
C THR A 59 1.58 16.58 -7.07
N THR A 60 2.11 15.95 -8.12
CA THR A 60 2.77 16.63 -9.25
C THR A 60 1.80 17.30 -10.21
N LEU A 61 0.78 16.58 -10.65
CA LEU A 61 -0.22 17.07 -11.60
C LEU A 61 -1.15 18.12 -10.98
N PHE A 62 -1.31 18.12 -9.66
CA PHE A 62 -2.04 19.19 -8.95
C PHE A 62 -1.24 20.48 -8.78
N TYR A 63 0.06 20.53 -9.11
CA TYR A 63 0.84 21.76 -9.03
C TYR A 63 0.34 22.90 -9.94
N PRO A 64 0.09 22.68 -11.25
CA PRO A 64 -0.40 23.74 -12.14
C PRO A 64 -1.90 24.03 -11.99
N ILE A 65 -2.70 23.10 -11.45
CA ILE A 65 -4.16 23.22 -11.42
C ILE A 65 -4.63 24.23 -10.34
N ARG A 66 -3.82 24.46 -9.31
CA ARG A 66 -4.10 25.45 -8.25
C ARG A 66 -4.10 26.91 -8.71
N ASP A 67 -3.52 27.18 -9.88
CA ASP A 67 -3.48 28.53 -10.45
C ASP A 67 -4.68 28.77 -11.41
N LEU A 68 -5.57 27.78 -11.58
CA LEU A 68 -6.82 27.92 -12.34
C LEU A 68 -7.99 28.39 -11.45
N PRO A 69 -9.00 29.08 -12.02
CA PRO A 69 -10.18 29.49 -11.28
C PRO A 69 -10.92 28.29 -10.64
N ASN A 70 -11.32 28.47 -9.37
CA ASN A 70 -11.85 27.47 -8.43
C ASN A 70 -12.86 26.45 -9.00
N GLU A 71 -13.63 26.77 -10.05
CA GLU A 71 -14.66 25.86 -10.57
C GLU A 71 -14.10 24.68 -11.38
N TRP A 72 -12.93 24.84 -12.02
CA TRP A 72 -12.33 23.80 -12.85
C TRP A 72 -11.39 22.89 -12.05
N GLU A 73 -10.77 23.40 -10.98
CA GLU A 73 -9.88 22.63 -10.10
C GLU A 73 -10.57 21.40 -9.50
N PHE A 74 -11.81 21.56 -9.01
CA PHE A 74 -12.59 20.46 -8.45
C PHE A 74 -13.03 19.42 -9.49
N LYS A 75 -13.28 19.84 -10.75
CA LYS A 75 -13.70 18.92 -11.82
C LYS A 75 -12.55 17.97 -12.19
N TYR A 76 -11.32 18.46 -12.29
CA TYR A 76 -10.16 17.60 -12.56
C TYR A 76 -9.80 16.72 -11.35
N LEU A 77 -9.95 17.22 -10.12
CA LEU A 77 -9.70 16.47 -8.88
C LEU A 77 -10.57 15.23 -8.72
N PHE A 78 -11.85 15.32 -9.10
CA PHE A 78 -12.75 14.17 -9.01
C PHE A 78 -12.90 13.42 -10.34
N GLY A 79 -12.72 14.09 -11.49
CA GLY A 79 -12.89 13.47 -12.81
C GLY A 79 -11.80 12.48 -13.16
N VAL A 80 -10.53 12.77 -12.82
CA VAL A 80 -9.39 11.89 -13.16
C VAL A 80 -9.48 10.53 -12.46
N PRO A 81 -9.76 10.43 -11.14
CA PRO A 81 -9.97 9.14 -10.49
C PRO A 81 -11.15 8.33 -11.06
N ILE A 82 -12.23 9.01 -11.47
CA ILE A 82 -13.38 8.35 -12.10
C ILE A 82 -12.97 7.73 -13.45
N LEU A 83 -12.17 8.44 -14.25
CA LEU A 83 -11.65 7.91 -15.51
C LEU A 83 -10.80 6.66 -15.28
N PHE A 84 -9.89 6.68 -14.30
CA PHE A 84 -9.11 5.48 -13.95
C PHE A 84 -9.99 4.32 -13.45
N GLY A 85 -11.05 4.62 -12.70
CA GLY A 85 -12.03 3.61 -12.27
C GLY A 85 -12.79 2.97 -13.43
N LEU A 86 -13.24 3.78 -14.40
CA LEU A 86 -13.89 3.27 -15.61
C LEU A 86 -12.92 2.44 -16.47
N LEU A 87 -11.67 2.89 -16.59
CA LEU A 87 -10.63 2.15 -17.29
C LEU A 87 -10.36 0.79 -16.63
N GLN A 88 -10.28 0.76 -15.29
CA GLN A 88 -10.15 -0.47 -14.53
C GLN A 88 -11.33 -1.43 -14.77
N LEU A 89 -12.56 -0.93 -14.82
CA LEU A 89 -13.74 -1.74 -15.12
C LEU A 89 -13.70 -2.32 -16.54
N ALA A 90 -13.26 -1.52 -17.53
CA ALA A 90 -13.11 -1.99 -18.90
C ALA A 90 -12.07 -3.11 -19.02
N PHE A 91 -10.95 -3.02 -18.29
CA PHE A 91 -9.90 -4.05 -18.30
C PHE A 91 -10.15 -5.24 -17.36
N MET A 92 -11.17 -5.17 -16.50
CA MET A 92 -11.45 -6.23 -15.53
C MET A 92 -11.72 -7.58 -16.20
N GLY A 93 -12.35 -7.57 -17.40
CA GLY A 93 -12.61 -8.80 -18.16
C GLY A 93 -11.37 -9.49 -18.73
N ALA A 94 -10.23 -8.81 -18.78
CA ALA A 94 -8.96 -9.37 -19.25
C ALA A 94 -8.08 -9.93 -18.11
N ILE A 95 -8.51 -9.82 -16.86
CA ILE A 95 -7.76 -10.27 -15.69
C ILE A 95 -7.92 -11.79 -15.53
N ILE A 96 -6.79 -12.48 -15.36
CA ILE A 96 -6.79 -13.93 -15.06
C ILE A 96 -7.33 -14.15 -13.65
N GLU A 97 -8.31 -15.04 -13.50
CA GLU A 97 -8.86 -15.37 -12.18
C GLU A 97 -7.83 -16.05 -11.27
N SER A 98 -7.95 -15.87 -9.96
CA SER A 98 -7.02 -16.46 -9.00
C SER A 98 -7.07 -18.00 -9.04
N PRO A 99 -5.91 -18.69 -9.22
CA PRO A 99 -5.86 -20.15 -9.22
C PRO A 99 -6.38 -20.76 -7.92
N SER A 100 -6.13 -20.07 -6.80
CA SER A 100 -6.54 -20.50 -5.45
C SER A 100 -8.06 -20.41 -5.26
N TRP A 101 -8.70 -19.43 -5.89
CA TRP A 101 -10.15 -19.28 -5.88
C TRP A 101 -10.82 -20.34 -6.77
N LEU A 102 -10.28 -20.56 -7.98
CA LEU A 102 -10.77 -21.59 -8.90
C LEU A 102 -10.74 -23.00 -8.29
N ILE A 103 -9.70 -23.34 -7.52
CA ILE A 103 -9.61 -24.61 -6.78
C ILE A 103 -10.72 -24.71 -5.71
N GLN A 104 -10.98 -23.62 -4.97
CA GLN A 104 -12.03 -23.58 -3.95
C GLN A 104 -13.44 -23.68 -4.53
N THR A 105 -13.65 -23.18 -5.75
CA THR A 105 -14.93 -23.27 -6.47
C THR A 105 -15.06 -24.56 -7.30
N HIS A 106 -14.16 -25.54 -7.11
CA HIS A 106 -14.14 -26.82 -7.82
C HIS A 106 -13.96 -26.73 -9.35
N GLN A 107 -13.43 -25.62 -9.88
CA GLN A 107 -13.16 -25.42 -11.31
C GLN A 107 -11.71 -25.78 -11.65
N VAL A 108 -11.40 -27.08 -11.62
CA VAL A 108 -10.02 -27.60 -11.73
C VAL A 108 -9.38 -27.28 -13.08
N GLU A 109 -10.12 -27.41 -14.19
CA GLU A 109 -9.57 -27.17 -15.54
C GLU A 109 -9.23 -25.69 -15.77
N ARG A 110 -10.09 -24.77 -15.34
CA ARG A 110 -9.80 -23.33 -15.43
C ARG A 110 -8.62 -22.93 -14.53
N SER A 111 -8.49 -23.56 -13.35
CA SER A 111 -7.31 -23.35 -12.50
C SER A 111 -6.03 -23.78 -13.21
N ARG A 112 -6.07 -24.90 -13.96
CA ARG A 112 -4.94 -25.38 -14.76
C ARG A 112 -4.58 -24.41 -15.88
N GLU A 113 -5.56 -23.90 -16.62
CA GLU A 113 -5.35 -22.90 -17.67
C GLU A 113 -4.74 -21.61 -17.10
N ALA A 114 -5.27 -21.10 -15.98
CA ALA A 114 -4.72 -19.95 -15.29
C ALA A 114 -3.27 -20.20 -14.84
N MET A 115 -3.00 -21.35 -14.20
CA MET A 115 -1.63 -21.69 -13.77
C MET A 115 -0.66 -21.85 -14.94
N ASN A 116 -1.08 -22.41 -16.07
CA ASN A 116 -0.26 -22.52 -17.28
C ASN A 116 0.06 -21.14 -17.88
N GLN A 117 -0.89 -20.21 -17.85
CA GLN A 117 -0.67 -18.83 -18.31
C GLN A 117 0.27 -18.05 -17.37
N LEU A 118 0.20 -18.29 -16.06
CA LEU A 118 1.03 -17.61 -15.06
C LEU A 118 2.44 -18.22 -14.91
N TYR A 119 2.56 -19.53 -14.99
CA TYR A 119 3.79 -20.29 -14.73
C TYR A 119 4.21 -21.05 -16.00
N SER A 120 4.80 -20.31 -16.94
CA SER A 120 5.07 -20.80 -18.30
C SER A 120 6.11 -21.95 -18.40
N SER A 121 6.83 -22.29 -17.33
CA SER A 121 8.01 -23.17 -17.45
C SER A 121 8.36 -23.98 -16.18
N GLY A 122 7.40 -24.66 -15.58
CA GLY A 122 7.66 -25.54 -14.43
C GLY A 122 6.69 -26.71 -14.37
N ASP A 123 6.98 -27.66 -13.48
CA ASP A 123 6.07 -28.76 -13.13
C ASP A 123 4.82 -28.19 -12.45
N VAL A 124 3.89 -27.69 -13.27
CA VAL A 124 2.64 -27.04 -12.87
C VAL A 124 1.83 -27.95 -11.95
N GLU A 125 1.96 -29.25 -12.17
CA GLU A 125 1.20 -30.27 -11.45
C GLU A 125 1.68 -30.45 -10.00
N SER A 126 3.00 -30.38 -9.75
CA SER A 126 3.51 -30.42 -8.37
C SER A 126 3.19 -29.14 -7.59
N HIS A 127 3.23 -27.96 -8.24
CA HIS A 127 2.79 -26.71 -7.63
C HIS A 127 1.28 -26.71 -7.35
N ARG A 128 0.48 -27.29 -8.24
CA ARG A 128 -0.97 -27.45 -8.06
C ARG A 128 -1.28 -28.39 -6.89
N MET A 129 -0.60 -29.54 -6.82
CA MET A 129 -0.78 -30.48 -5.70
C MET A 129 -0.42 -29.83 -4.36
N ALA A 130 0.68 -29.07 -4.28
CA ALA A 130 1.04 -28.32 -3.08
C ALA A 130 0.00 -27.24 -2.72
N LEU A 131 -0.57 -26.57 -3.72
CA LEU A 131 -1.62 -25.56 -3.51
C LEU A 131 -2.92 -26.20 -3.02
N VAL A 132 -3.36 -27.29 -3.64
CA VAL A 132 -4.55 -28.06 -3.21
C VAL A 132 -4.36 -28.59 -1.79
N GLU A 133 -3.20 -29.16 -1.46
CA GLU A 133 -2.91 -29.63 -0.11
C GLU A 133 -2.95 -28.48 0.90
N SER A 134 -2.42 -27.30 0.55
CA SER A 134 -2.45 -26.13 1.43
C SER A 134 -3.89 -25.63 1.68
N ILE A 135 -4.73 -25.63 0.64
CA ILE A 135 -6.14 -25.23 0.73
C ILE A 135 -6.94 -26.27 1.52
N GLN A 136 -6.70 -27.56 1.30
CA GLN A 136 -7.35 -28.66 2.03
C GLN A 136 -7.00 -28.59 3.53
N ARG A 137 -5.73 -28.35 3.87
CA ARG A 137 -5.30 -28.15 5.26
C ARG A 137 -5.98 -26.93 5.89
N GLN A 138 -6.08 -25.82 5.18
CA GLN A 138 -6.78 -24.62 5.65
C GLN A 138 -8.28 -24.88 5.87
N ASN A 139 -8.95 -25.53 4.92
CA ASN A 139 -10.37 -25.87 5.02
C ASN A 139 -10.64 -26.84 6.17
N ASN A 140 -9.79 -27.86 6.34
CA ASN A 140 -9.91 -28.79 7.46
C ASN A 140 -9.72 -28.08 8.80
N GLU A 141 -8.75 -27.17 8.93
CA GLU A 141 -8.56 -26.41 10.17
C GLU A 141 -9.75 -25.47 10.48
N VAL A 142 -10.36 -24.88 9.46
CA VAL A 142 -11.54 -24.01 9.59
C VAL A 142 -12.79 -24.83 9.91
N GLN A 143 -12.98 -26.00 9.32
CA GLN A 143 -14.11 -26.90 9.60
C GLN A 143 -14.03 -27.53 11.00
N THR A 144 -12.82 -27.81 11.49
CA THR A 144 -12.63 -28.44 12.82
C THR A 144 -12.92 -27.47 13.98
N LYS A 145 -13.05 -26.16 13.72
CA LYS A 145 -13.27 -25.14 14.76
C LYS A 145 -14.41 -24.18 14.39
N SER A 146 -15.43 -24.16 15.24
CA SER A 146 -16.73 -23.49 15.06
C SER A 146 -16.71 -21.97 14.78
N SER A 147 -15.57 -21.27 14.87
CA SER A 147 -15.51 -19.82 14.58
C SER A 147 -14.14 -19.35 14.07
N LYS A 148 -14.14 -18.58 12.97
CA LYS A 148 -12.94 -17.93 12.40
C LYS A 148 -12.28 -16.96 13.41
N LEU A 149 -13.06 -16.29 14.25
CA LEU A 149 -12.56 -15.41 15.31
C LEU A 149 -11.96 -16.20 16.48
N GLY A 150 -12.57 -17.34 16.84
CA GLY A 150 -12.02 -18.25 17.85
C GLY A 150 -10.71 -18.92 17.43
N LEU A 151 -10.49 -19.07 16.12
CA LEU A 151 -9.23 -19.58 15.56
C LEU A 151 -8.08 -18.58 15.74
N LEU A 152 -8.34 -17.29 15.51
CA LEU A 152 -7.35 -16.21 15.65
C LEU A 152 -6.89 -16.04 17.11
N LEU A 153 -7.81 -16.23 18.07
CA LEU A 153 -7.53 -16.17 19.50
C LEU A 153 -6.98 -17.48 20.08
N SER A 154 -6.88 -18.54 19.28
CA SER A 154 -6.34 -19.83 19.73
C SER A 154 -4.85 -19.74 20.05
N ARG A 155 -4.37 -20.47 21.07
CA ARG A 155 -2.95 -20.48 21.51
C ARG A 155 -1.94 -20.77 20.38
N LYS A 156 -2.36 -21.49 19.33
CA LYS A 156 -1.57 -21.77 18.12
C LYS A 156 -1.31 -20.51 17.27
N TYR A 157 -2.30 -19.62 17.15
CA TYR A 157 -2.26 -18.43 16.30
C TYR A 157 -2.10 -17.11 17.06
N SER A 158 -2.33 -17.11 18.38
CA SER A 158 -2.25 -15.93 19.25
C SER A 158 -0.88 -15.22 19.17
N LYS A 159 0.23 -15.98 19.06
CA LYS A 159 1.57 -15.38 18.85
C LYS A 159 1.68 -14.67 17.50
N GLN A 160 1.15 -15.26 16.42
CA GLN A 160 1.16 -14.64 15.08
C GLN A 160 0.25 -13.42 15.04
N PHE A 161 -0.92 -13.50 15.68
CA PHE A 161 -1.89 -12.42 15.78
C PHE A 161 -1.31 -11.23 16.58
N SER A 162 -0.66 -11.49 17.71
CA SER A 162 0.01 -10.45 18.50
C SER A 162 1.11 -9.75 17.70
N ILE A 163 1.97 -10.50 16.99
CA ILE A 163 2.99 -9.92 16.12
C ILE A 163 2.36 -9.06 15.02
N ALA A 164 1.26 -9.51 14.41
CA ALA A 164 0.56 -8.74 13.37
C ALA A 164 0.00 -7.42 13.92
N ILE A 165 -0.61 -7.43 15.11
CA ILE A 165 -1.09 -6.21 15.78
C ILE A 165 0.05 -5.26 16.08
N VAL A 166 1.14 -5.76 16.67
CA VAL A 166 2.30 -4.92 17.02
C VAL A 166 2.89 -4.28 15.76
N LEU A 167 3.09 -5.06 14.70
CA LEU A 167 3.63 -4.54 13.44
C LEU A 167 2.69 -3.53 12.77
N ALA A 168 1.38 -3.78 12.75
CA ALA A 168 0.40 -2.85 12.19
C ALA A 168 0.36 -1.53 12.99
N THR A 169 0.37 -1.61 14.32
CA THR A 169 0.40 -0.45 15.21
C THR A 169 1.72 0.32 15.05
N MET A 170 2.87 -0.36 14.98
CA MET A 170 4.16 0.28 14.72
C MET A 170 4.18 0.99 13.36
N GLN A 171 3.59 0.38 12.33
CA GLN A 171 3.50 1.00 11.01
C GLN A 171 2.65 2.29 11.05
N GLN A 172 1.53 2.31 11.76
CA GLN A 172 0.69 3.50 11.88
C GLN A 172 1.32 4.58 12.78
N LEU A 173 1.90 4.18 13.91
CA LEU A 173 2.58 5.08 14.86
C LEU A 173 3.86 5.67 14.30
N SER A 174 4.42 5.10 13.22
CA SER A 174 5.57 5.66 12.52
C SER A 174 5.34 7.09 11.99
N GLY A 175 4.08 7.56 11.96
CA GLY A 175 3.74 8.92 11.59
C GLY A 175 3.80 9.18 10.09
N MET A 176 4.04 8.15 9.26
CA MET A 176 4.11 8.28 7.80
C MET A 176 2.84 8.92 7.21
N ASN A 177 1.66 8.53 7.69
CA ASN A 177 0.39 9.11 7.22
C ASN A 177 0.23 10.58 7.63
N ALA A 178 0.73 10.96 8.81
CA ALA A 178 0.75 12.35 9.25
C ALA A 178 1.72 13.18 8.40
N LEU A 179 2.89 12.63 8.04
CA LEU A 179 3.84 13.28 7.16
C LEU A 179 3.27 13.48 5.74
N VAL A 180 2.50 12.51 5.21
CA VAL A 180 1.89 12.66 3.88
C VAL A 180 0.74 13.67 3.91
N GLY A 181 -0.09 13.67 4.97
CA GLY A 181 -1.23 14.57 5.08
C GLY A 181 -0.86 16.01 5.46
N TYR A 182 0.12 16.17 6.35
CA TYR A 182 0.51 17.45 6.95
C TYR A 182 1.94 17.87 6.62
N GLY A 183 2.66 17.11 5.78
CA GLY A 183 4.05 17.38 5.39
C GLY A 183 4.32 18.82 5.00
N PRO A 184 3.51 19.45 4.11
CA PRO A 184 3.70 20.86 3.76
C PRO A 184 3.68 21.79 4.99
N ASN A 185 2.76 21.57 5.93
CA ASN A 185 2.67 22.37 7.16
C ASN A 185 3.88 22.12 8.08
N MET A 186 4.39 20.89 8.14
CA MET A 186 5.59 20.55 8.89
C MET A 186 6.85 21.20 8.29
N PHE A 187 6.99 21.22 6.96
CA PHE A 187 8.09 21.92 6.28
C PHE A 187 8.00 23.45 6.45
N LYS A 188 6.77 23.99 6.52
CA LYS A 188 6.54 25.41 6.81
C LYS A 188 7.04 25.78 8.21
N ALA A 189 6.76 24.94 9.20
CA ALA A 189 7.21 25.14 10.57
C ALA A 189 8.75 25.12 10.70
N VAL A 190 9.45 24.42 9.81
CA VAL A 190 10.93 24.38 9.76
C VAL A 190 11.52 25.59 9.03
N GLY A 191 10.70 26.42 8.37
CA GLY A 191 11.16 27.65 7.68
C GLY A 191 11.47 27.47 6.20
N VAL A 192 11.06 26.34 5.61
CA VAL A 192 11.25 26.12 4.17
C VAL A 192 10.30 27.02 3.39
N ARG A 193 10.86 27.91 2.57
CA ARG A 193 10.10 28.91 1.79
C ARG A 193 9.27 28.25 0.67
N GLU A 194 9.81 27.21 0.04
CA GLU A 194 9.19 26.51 -1.09
C GLU A 194 8.51 25.20 -0.65
N LEU A 195 7.34 25.31 -0.01
CA LEU A 195 6.52 24.16 0.41
C LEU A 195 6.20 23.16 -0.71
N ARG A 196 6.07 23.68 -1.93
CA ARG A 196 5.72 22.90 -3.12
C ARG A 196 6.86 21.94 -3.48
N LEU A 197 8.10 22.44 -3.55
CA LEU A 197 9.28 21.64 -3.84
C LEU A 197 9.56 20.61 -2.74
N SER A 198 9.42 20.98 -1.47
CA SER A 198 9.61 20.06 -0.35
C SER A 198 8.63 18.89 -0.37
N ASN A 199 7.36 19.16 -0.71
CA ASN A 199 6.36 18.11 -0.83
C ASN A 199 6.65 17.16 -2.00
N THR A 200 7.06 17.67 -3.16
CA THR A 200 7.51 16.82 -4.29
C THR A 200 8.68 15.95 -3.89
N PHE A 201 9.68 16.55 -3.24
CA PHE A 201 10.88 15.84 -2.82
C PHE A 201 10.57 14.75 -1.78
N ALA A 202 9.68 15.00 -0.83
CA ALA A 202 9.24 14.00 0.13
C ALA A 202 8.53 12.81 -0.55
N ASN A 203 7.64 13.09 -1.52
CA ASN A 203 6.95 12.04 -2.27
C ASN A 203 7.88 11.28 -3.22
N PHE A 204 8.86 11.96 -3.81
CA PHE A 204 9.91 11.34 -4.62
C PHE A 204 10.79 10.43 -3.79
N SER A 205 11.27 10.90 -2.62
CA SER A 205 12.04 10.09 -1.68
C SER A 205 11.27 8.83 -1.25
N ARG A 206 9.96 8.94 -1.03
CA ARG A 206 9.11 7.77 -0.76
C ARG A 206 9.11 6.77 -1.92
N LEU A 207 8.94 7.26 -3.15
CA LEU A 207 8.92 6.41 -4.34
C LEU A 207 10.26 5.70 -4.53
N ASP A 208 11.37 6.43 -4.39
CA ASP A 208 12.72 5.88 -4.51
C ASP A 208 12.99 4.82 -3.43
N ASN A 209 12.68 5.12 -2.17
CA ASN A 209 12.83 4.16 -1.07
C ASN A 209 11.99 2.88 -1.29
N MET A 210 10.76 2.99 -1.80
CA MET A 210 9.93 1.83 -2.09
C MET A 210 10.45 1.03 -3.29
N TYR A 211 11.00 1.72 -4.30
CA TYR A 211 11.64 1.07 -5.44
C TYR A 211 12.88 0.27 -5.03
N ILE A 212 13.74 0.86 -4.19
CA ILE A 212 14.91 0.19 -3.60
C ILE A 212 14.44 -1.01 -2.75
N ALA A 213 13.42 -0.82 -1.92
CA ALA A 213 12.86 -1.90 -1.10
C ALA A 213 12.30 -3.06 -1.96
N ALA A 214 11.67 -2.76 -3.10
CA ALA A 214 11.23 -3.80 -4.02
C ALA A 214 12.42 -4.55 -4.64
N ARG A 215 13.45 -3.83 -5.09
CA ARG A 215 14.60 -4.43 -5.80
C ARG A 215 15.49 -5.30 -4.90
N TYR A 216 15.69 -4.87 -3.65
CA TYR A 216 16.63 -5.48 -2.71
C TYR A 216 15.96 -6.22 -1.56
N GLY A 217 14.65 -6.04 -1.34
CA GLY A 217 13.92 -6.63 -0.22
C GLY A 217 14.01 -8.15 -0.16
N ASP A 218 13.97 -8.82 -1.32
CA ASP A 218 14.04 -10.28 -1.41
C ASP A 218 15.42 -10.84 -1.03
N ARG A 219 16.49 -10.02 -1.05
CA ARG A 219 17.85 -10.45 -0.68
C ARG A 219 18.11 -10.45 0.82
N PHE A 220 17.33 -9.68 1.59
CA PHE A 220 17.56 -9.52 3.03
C PHE A 220 16.55 -10.32 3.86
N LYS A 221 17.00 -10.78 5.03
CA LYS A 221 16.09 -11.38 6.02
C LYS A 221 15.09 -10.33 6.51
N ARG A 222 13.80 -10.64 6.44
CA ARG A 222 12.69 -9.73 6.80
C ARG A 222 12.83 -9.08 8.18
N ARG A 223 13.29 -9.85 9.19
CA ARG A 223 13.50 -9.34 10.55
C ARG A 223 14.61 -8.27 10.62
N THR A 224 15.69 -8.47 9.87
CA THR A 224 16.81 -7.51 9.82
C THR A 224 16.38 -6.21 9.15
N LEU A 225 15.61 -6.31 8.07
CA LEU A 225 15.09 -5.13 7.36
C LEU A 225 14.16 -4.30 8.25
N LEU A 226 13.26 -4.95 8.99
CA LEU A 226 12.37 -4.27 9.95
C LEU A 226 13.13 -3.58 11.08
N LEU A 227 14.08 -4.27 11.71
CA LEU A 227 14.86 -3.69 12.82
C LEU A 227 15.72 -2.51 12.36
N PHE A 228 16.42 -2.66 11.23
CA PHE A 228 17.25 -1.60 10.68
C PHE A 228 16.41 -0.38 10.29
N GLY A 229 15.25 -0.60 9.66
CA GLY A 229 14.28 0.46 9.35
C GLY A 229 13.79 1.18 10.59
N SER A 230 13.39 0.46 11.64
CA SER A 230 12.92 1.07 12.89
C SER A 230 14.00 1.90 13.59
N ILE A 231 15.25 1.42 13.63
CA ILE A 231 16.38 2.16 14.21
C ILE A 231 16.66 3.43 13.39
N GLY A 232 16.68 3.31 12.06
CA GLY A 232 16.85 4.46 11.17
C GLY A 232 15.76 5.52 11.36
N MET A 233 14.50 5.10 11.44
CA MET A 233 13.36 6.00 11.69
C MET A 233 13.48 6.70 13.05
N MET A 234 13.95 6.01 14.09
CA MET A 234 14.16 6.62 15.40
C MET A 234 15.20 7.74 15.35
N PHE A 235 16.37 7.50 14.74
CA PHE A 235 17.41 8.53 14.62
C PHE A 235 16.97 9.72 13.77
N MET A 236 16.31 9.46 12.63
CA MET A 236 15.81 10.52 11.75
C MET A 236 14.68 11.33 12.40
N GLY A 237 13.81 10.68 13.17
CA GLY A 237 12.76 11.34 13.93
C GLY A 237 13.32 12.29 14.99
N ILE A 238 14.32 11.84 15.76
CA ILE A 238 15.02 12.69 16.73
C ILE A 238 15.68 13.88 16.02
N GLY A 239 16.39 13.63 14.91
CA GLY A 239 16.99 14.70 14.11
C GLY A 239 15.97 15.73 13.63
N PHE A 240 14.82 15.27 13.12
CA PHE A 240 13.74 16.16 12.69
C PHE A 240 13.18 17.01 13.83
N THR A 241 12.97 16.43 15.02
CA THR A 241 12.51 17.19 16.20
C THR A 241 13.53 18.22 16.67
N LEU A 242 14.82 17.90 16.62
CA LEU A 242 15.88 18.85 16.97
C LEU A 242 15.93 20.02 15.97
N CYS A 243 15.77 19.76 14.67
CA CYS A 243 15.67 20.82 13.66
C CYS A 243 14.49 21.77 13.88
N GLN A 244 13.36 21.27 14.42
CA GLN A 244 12.21 22.11 14.77
C GLN A 244 12.46 22.97 16.01
N VAL A 245 13.16 22.45 17.02
CA VAL A 245 13.45 23.18 18.26
C VAL A 245 14.53 24.25 18.06
N TYR A 246 15.58 23.95 17.28
CA TYR A 246 16.72 24.85 17.02
C TYR A 246 16.56 25.68 15.73
N HIS A 247 15.33 26.08 15.39
CA HIS A 247 14.98 26.80 14.16
C HIS A 247 15.89 28.01 13.84
N ASN A 248 16.34 28.75 14.86
CA ASN A 248 17.16 29.95 14.68
C ASN A 248 18.62 29.66 14.27
N ASP A 249 19.20 28.51 14.63
CA ASP A 249 20.59 28.16 14.27
C ASP A 249 20.66 27.34 12.97
N VAL A 250 19.64 26.52 12.68
CA VAL A 250 19.57 25.68 11.47
C VAL A 250 19.27 26.50 10.22
N SER A 251 18.51 27.59 10.34
CA SER A 251 18.21 28.50 9.22
C SER A 251 19.46 29.15 8.61
N LYS A 252 20.54 29.35 9.40
CA LYS A 252 21.84 29.84 8.88
C LYS A 252 22.58 28.79 8.06
N TRP A 253 22.47 27.50 8.42
CA TRP A 253 23.09 26.41 7.66
C TRP A 253 22.38 26.14 6.34
N PHE A 254 21.05 26.22 6.31
CA PHE A 254 20.27 26.03 5.08
C PHE A 254 20.28 27.24 4.12
N GLN A 255 20.74 28.42 4.56
CA GLN A 255 20.90 29.59 3.69
C GLN A 255 22.25 29.63 2.94
N ILE A 256 23.19 28.74 3.28
CA ILE A 256 24.53 28.69 2.66
C ILE A 256 24.56 27.68 1.49
N LEU A 257 23.46 26.97 1.22
CA LEU A 257 23.29 26.11 0.04
C LEU A 257 22.18 26.63 -0.87
#